data_AF-A0A838JLP8-F1
#
_entry.id   AF-A0A838JLP8-F1
#
_cell.length_a   1.000
_cell.length_b   1.000
_cell.length_c   1.000
_cell.angle_alpha   90.00
_cell.angle_beta   90.00
_cell.angle_gamma   90.00
#
_symmetry.space_group_name_H-M   'P 1'
#
loop_
_entity.id
_entity.type
_entity.pdbx_description
1 polymer ?
#
loop_
_entity_poly.entity_id
_entity_poly.type
_entity_poly.pdbx_seq_one_letter_code
_entity_poly.pdbx_strand_id
1 'polypeptide(L)'
;MVADTFNMRDLRQWLCWRTEERGGKLTKVPYSPLTGQRASSTSSETWAGYEEAVRACTEHGFGGIGFVFTPEDDLCGVDLDGCLDPETGEIESWASTIIEEL
;
A
#
# COMPACT_ATOMS: atom_id res chain seq x y z
N MET A 1 -30.24 -10.57 2.46
CA MET A 1 -29.09 -10.13 3.26
C MET A 1 -28.27 -9.26 2.34
N VAL A 2 -28.25 -7.95 2.57
CA VAL A 2 -27.30 -7.08 1.86
C VAL A 2 -25.97 -7.40 2.52
N ALA A 3 -25.02 -7.95 1.76
CA ALA A 3 -23.65 -7.99 2.25
C ALA A 3 -23.24 -6.52 2.43
N ASP A 4 -22.99 -6.10 3.67
CA ASP A 4 -22.31 -4.83 3.91
C ASP A 4 -20.97 -4.94 3.18
N THR A 5 -20.85 -4.26 2.04
CA THR A 5 -19.67 -4.35 1.19
C THR A 5 -18.52 -3.67 1.93
N PHE A 6 -17.65 -4.48 2.52
CA PHE A 6 -16.41 -4.02 3.14
C PHE A 6 -15.55 -3.26 2.12
N ASN A 7 -15.13 -2.04 2.47
CA ASN A 7 -14.28 -1.22 1.62
C ASN A 7 -12.99 -0.88 2.37
N MET A 8 -11.84 -1.20 1.77
CA MET A 8 -10.51 -0.92 2.33
C MET A 8 -10.29 0.57 2.66
N ARG A 9 -11.00 1.48 1.98
CA ARG A 9 -10.91 2.92 2.26
C ARG A 9 -11.50 3.33 3.60
N ASP A 10 -12.40 2.53 4.16
CA ASP A 10 -13.04 2.82 5.45
C ASP A 10 -12.12 2.49 6.65
N LEU A 11 -11.03 1.75 6.40
CA LEU A 11 -10.05 1.37 7.42
C LEU A 11 -9.05 2.49 7.69
N ARG A 12 -8.68 2.66 8.97
CA ARG A 12 -7.64 3.62 9.40
C ARG A 12 -6.23 3.00 9.37
N GLN A 13 -5.88 2.41 8.23
CA GLN A 13 -4.64 1.65 8.01
C GLN A 13 -3.78 2.25 6.89
N TRP A 14 -4.02 3.52 6.55
CA TRP A 14 -3.31 4.20 5.47
C TRP A 14 -2.08 4.96 5.97
N LEU A 15 -1.03 4.92 5.17
CA LEU A 15 0.21 5.65 5.37
C LEU A 15 0.68 6.29 4.06
N CYS A 16 1.72 7.12 4.12
CA CYS A 16 2.45 7.60 2.95
C CYS A 16 3.80 6.89 2.85
N TRP A 17 4.45 6.93 1.70
CA TRP A 17 5.84 6.46 1.56
C TRP A 17 6.71 7.41 0.77
N ARG A 18 8.03 7.37 1.01
CA ARG A 18 9.07 8.06 0.23
C ARG A 18 10.17 7.07 -0.15
N THR A 19 10.80 7.29 -1.29
CA THR A 19 11.99 6.54 -1.66
C THR A 19 13.20 7.06 -0.88
N GLU A 20 13.93 6.16 -0.23
CA GLU A 20 15.20 6.45 0.42
C GLU A 20 16.23 5.37 0.13
N GLU A 21 17.50 5.75 0.03
CA GLU A 21 18.59 4.79 -0.05
C GLU A 21 18.94 4.23 1.34
N ARG A 22 18.99 2.90 1.45
CA ARG A 22 19.45 2.19 2.64
C ARG A 22 20.39 1.07 2.21
N GLY A 23 21.65 1.15 2.62
CA GLY A 23 22.66 0.15 2.28
C GLY A 23 22.86 -0.03 0.77
N GLY A 24 22.82 1.06 -0.01
CA GLY A 24 22.99 1.03 -1.47
C GLY A 24 21.74 0.60 -2.26
N LYS A 25 20.61 0.35 -1.60
CA LYS A 25 19.33 0.00 -2.25
C LYS A 25 18.28 1.07 -2.01
N LEU A 26 17.54 1.44 -3.06
CA LEU A 26 16.36 2.29 -2.92
C LEU A 26 15.22 1.49 -2.26
N THR A 27 14.62 2.07 -1.24
CA THR A 27 13.57 1.46 -0.42
C THR A 27 12.38 2.40 -0.26
N LYS A 28 11.16 1.86 -0.30
CA LYS A 28 9.93 2.61 0.00
C LYS A 28 9.77 2.67 1.52
N VAL A 29 10.05 3.82 2.12
CA VAL A 29 10.01 4.03 3.57
C VAL A 29 8.66 4.59 3.98
N PRO A 30 7.95 3.98 4.94
CA PRO A 30 6.64 4.47 5.39
C PRO A 30 6.74 5.72 6.28
N TYR A 31 5.77 6.60 6.12
CA TYR A 31 5.61 7.86 6.82
C TYR A 31 4.15 8.05 7.24
N SER A 32 3.97 8.59 8.43
CA SER A 32 2.66 8.88 9.01
C SER A 32 2.06 10.10 8.31
N PRO A 33 0.86 9.98 7.72
CA PRO A 33 0.13 11.11 7.14
C PRO A 33 -0.18 12.20 8.17
N LEU A 34 -0.31 11.82 9.45
CA LEU A 34 -0.71 12.71 10.54
C LEU A 34 0.41 13.65 10.99
N THR A 35 1.66 13.19 10.92
CA THR A 35 2.81 13.89 11.51
C THR A 35 3.93 14.20 10.50
N GLY A 36 3.92 13.55 9.34
CA GLY A 36 5.01 13.59 8.37
C GLY A 36 6.30 12.90 8.84
N GLN A 37 6.29 12.24 10.01
CA GLN A 37 7.40 11.44 10.54
C GLN A 37 7.30 9.99 10.06
N ARG A 38 8.35 9.18 10.29
CA ARG A 38 8.32 7.76 9.91
C ARG A 38 7.19 7.02 10.62
N ALA A 39 6.48 6.18 9.87
CA ALA A 39 5.43 5.33 10.42
C ALA A 39 5.96 3.93 10.77
N SER A 40 5.30 3.27 11.71
CA SER A 40 5.52 1.87 12.02
C SER A 40 4.49 1.01 11.30
N SER A 41 4.87 -0.14 10.76
CA SER A 41 3.91 -1.11 10.21
C SER A 41 3.16 -1.90 11.29
N THR A 42 3.44 -1.67 12.57
CA THR A 42 2.84 -2.40 13.70
C THR A 42 2.27 -1.48 14.79
N SER A 43 2.29 -0.16 14.59
CA SER A 43 1.67 0.80 15.51
C SER A 43 0.61 1.62 14.79
N SER A 44 -0.66 1.34 15.14
CA SER A 44 -1.83 1.96 14.53
C SER A 44 -1.94 3.47 14.77
N GLU A 45 -1.27 3.98 15.80
CA GLU A 45 -1.19 5.42 16.10
C GLU A 45 -0.46 6.21 14.99
N THR A 46 0.32 5.53 14.15
CA THR A 46 1.05 6.17 13.05
C THR A 46 0.30 6.16 11.73
N TRP A 47 -0.86 5.49 11.66
CA TRP A 47 -1.69 5.36 10.45
C TRP A 47 -2.81 6.40 10.43
N ALA A 48 -3.46 6.55 9.28
CA ALA A 48 -4.54 7.49 9.06
C ALA A 48 -5.67 6.87 8.22
N GLY A 49 -6.76 7.62 8.02
CA GLY A 49 -7.77 7.30 7.02
C GLY A 49 -7.30 7.56 5.58
N TYR A 50 -8.03 7.05 4.60
CA TYR A 50 -7.68 7.16 3.19
C TYR A 50 -7.53 8.62 2.72
N GLU A 51 -8.51 9.48 3.00
CA GLU A 51 -8.48 10.89 2.57
C GLU A 51 -7.35 11.68 3.24
N GLU A 52 -7.03 11.35 4.49
CA GLU A 52 -5.92 11.96 5.22
C GLU A 52 -4.58 11.59 4.57
N ALA A 53 -4.40 10.32 4.20
CA ALA A 53 -3.21 9.84 3.49
C ALA A 53 -3.08 10.45 2.10
N VAL A 54 -4.16 10.53 1.32
CA VAL A 54 -4.15 11.16 -0.02
C VAL A 54 -3.78 12.63 0.09
N ARG A 55 -4.41 13.38 1.00
CA ARG A 55 -4.10 14.80 1.21
C ARG A 55 -2.64 15.00 1.61
N ALA A 56 -2.18 14.28 2.63
CA ALA A 56 -0.80 14.35 3.10
C ALA A 56 0.20 13.98 1.98
N CYS A 57 -0.13 12.98 1.16
CA CYS A 57 0.68 12.56 0.02
C CYS A 57 0.96 13.72 -0.93
N THR A 58 -0.09 14.45 -1.30
CA THR A 58 0.01 15.60 -2.21
C THR A 58 0.69 16.80 -1.54
N GLU A 59 0.25 17.20 -0.34
CA GLU A 59 0.72 18.41 0.35
C GLU A 59 2.20 18.32 0.75
N HIS A 60 2.68 17.12 1.07
CA HIS A 60 4.05 16.91 1.53
C HIS A 60 4.95 16.26 0.47
N GLY A 61 4.46 16.05 -0.76
CA GLY A 61 5.26 15.45 -1.84
C GLY A 61 5.81 14.07 -1.49
N PHE A 62 4.97 13.20 -0.89
CA PHE A 62 5.33 11.80 -0.73
C PHE A 62 5.31 11.08 -2.10
N GLY A 63 6.00 9.94 -2.20
CA GLY A 63 6.04 9.12 -3.41
C GLY A 63 4.74 8.36 -3.69
N GLY A 64 3.91 8.20 -2.66
CA GLY A 64 2.58 7.60 -2.77
C GLY A 64 1.97 7.31 -1.40
N ILE A 65 0.78 6.72 -1.42
CA ILE A 65 0.13 6.13 -0.25
C ILE A 65 0.45 4.63 -0.15
N GLY A 66 0.31 4.07 1.03
CA GLY A 66 0.40 2.64 1.31
C GLY A 66 -0.66 2.22 2.33
N PHE A 67 -0.87 0.93 2.44
CA PHE A 67 -1.85 0.32 3.34
C PHE A 67 -1.15 -0.73 4.21
N VAL A 68 -1.53 -0.82 5.48
CA VAL A 68 -1.01 -1.81 6.42
C VAL A 68 -2.01 -2.93 6.60
N PHE A 69 -1.62 -4.15 6.25
CA PHE A 69 -2.38 -5.36 6.57
C PHE A 69 -2.15 -5.74 8.04
N THR A 70 -3.22 -6.07 8.76
CA THR A 70 -3.17 -6.56 10.14
C THR A 70 -3.83 -7.93 10.27
N PRO A 71 -3.52 -8.69 11.34
CA PRO A 71 -4.15 -10.00 11.59
C PRO A 71 -5.66 -9.96 11.78
N GLU A 72 -6.22 -8.78 12.07
CA GLU A 72 -7.66 -8.56 12.25
C GLU A 72 -8.39 -8.32 10.93
N ASP A 73 -7.67 -8.06 9.84
CA ASP A 73 -8.25 -7.90 8.52
C ASP A 73 -8.66 -9.27 7.93
N ASP A 74 -9.74 -9.27 7.15
CA ASP A 74 -10.05 -10.35 6.20
C ASP A 74 -9.43 -10.06 4.82
N LEU A 75 -8.20 -9.51 4.83
CA LEU A 75 -7.48 -9.06 3.64
C LEU A 75 -6.12 -9.74 3.55
N CYS A 76 -5.69 -10.04 2.32
CA CYS A 76 -4.31 -10.41 2.02
C CYS A 76 -3.79 -9.60 0.82
N GLY A 77 -2.47 -9.41 0.77
CA GLY A 77 -1.79 -8.77 -0.36
C GLY A 77 -0.88 -9.78 -1.06
N VAL A 78 -0.98 -9.85 -2.39
CA VAL A 78 -0.11 -10.66 -3.24
C VAL A 78 0.65 -9.71 -4.17
N ASP A 79 1.98 -9.76 -4.12
CA ASP A 79 2.87 -8.93 -4.94
C ASP A 79 3.57 -9.82 -5.98
N LEU A 80 3.38 -9.51 -7.27
CA LEU A 80 3.91 -10.28 -8.40
C LEU A 80 4.95 -9.42 -9.12
N ASP A 81 6.21 -9.59 -8.73
CA ASP A 81 7.31 -8.82 -9.30
C ASP A 81 7.69 -9.29 -10.71
N GLY A 82 7.95 -8.34 -11.61
CA GLY A 82 8.51 -8.62 -12.93
C GLY A 82 7.58 -9.38 -13.88
N CYS A 83 6.28 -9.33 -13.64
CA CYS A 83 5.29 -10.11 -14.38
C CYS A 83 4.56 -9.35 -15.50
N LEU A 84 4.91 -8.10 -15.75
CA LEU A 84 4.27 -7.24 -16.76
C LEU A 84 5.33 -6.75 -17.74
N ASP A 85 5.14 -7.05 -19.02
CA ASP A 85 5.95 -6.47 -20.09
C ASP A 85 5.66 -4.96 -20.21
N PRO A 86 6.68 -4.08 -20.07
CA PRO A 86 6.46 -2.64 -20.07
C PRO A 86 6.14 -2.05 -21.46
N GLU A 87 6.45 -2.76 -22.55
CA GLU A 87 6.20 -2.31 -23.93
C GLU A 87 4.84 -2.80 -24.44
N THR A 88 4.50 -4.05 -24.17
CA THR A 88 3.28 -4.70 -24.68
C THR A 88 2.12 -4.71 -23.69
N GLY A 89 2.42 -4.64 -22.39
CA GLY A 89 1.43 -4.82 -21.32
C GLY A 89 0.97 -6.27 -21.14
N GLU A 90 1.65 -7.23 -21.77
CA GLU A 90 1.36 -8.65 -21.59
C GLU A 90 1.79 -9.11 -20.19
N ILE A 91 0.96 -9.95 -19.55
CA ILE A 91 1.24 -10.53 -18.25
C ILE A 91 1.89 -11.91 -18.45
N GLU A 92 2.97 -12.15 -17.73
CA GLU A 92 3.66 -13.44 -17.71
C GLU A 92 2.70 -14.58 -17.35
N SER A 93 2.81 -15.70 -18.07
CA SER A 93 1.87 -16.83 -17.94
C SER A 93 1.72 -17.34 -16.50
N TRP A 94 2.80 -17.39 -15.73
CA TRP A 94 2.79 -17.84 -14.34
C TRP A 94 2.02 -16.88 -13.41
N ALA A 95 2.06 -15.57 -13.69
CA ALA A 95 1.34 -14.56 -12.92
C ALA A 95 -0.15 -14.57 -13.29
N SER A 96 -0.47 -14.74 -14.57
CA SER A 96 -1.85 -14.93 -15.04
C SER A 96 -2.52 -16.12 -14.36
N THR A 97 -1.83 -17.26 -14.21
CA THR A 97 -2.35 -18.41 -13.46
C THR A 97 -2.70 -18.04 -12.02
N ILE A 98 -1.83 -17.31 -11.30
CA ILE A 98 -2.11 -16.90 -9.92
C ILE A 98 -3.33 -15.96 -9.86
N ILE A 99 -3.44 -15.01 -10.79
CA ILE A 99 -4.56 -14.05 -10.84
C ILE A 99 -5.89 -14.76 -11.12
N GLU A 100 -5.90 -15.78 -11.97
CA GLU A 100 -7.12 -16.52 -12.32
C GLU A 100 -7.60 -17.48 -11.21
N GLU A 101 -6.71 -17.89 -10.30
CA GLU A 101 -7.01 -18.84 -9.23
C GLU A 101 -7.39 -18.18 -7.88
N LEU A 102 -7.21 -16.85 -7.75
CA LEU A 102 -7.52 -16.06 -6.55
C LEU A 102 -8.83 -15.27 -6.69
#